data_AF-A0A8C1UY43-F1
#
_entry.id   AF-A0A8C1UY43-F1
#
_cell.length_a   1.000
_cell.length_b   1.000
_cell.length_c   1.000
_cell.angle_alpha   90.00
_cell.angle_beta   90.00
_cell.angle_gamma   90.00
#
_symmetry.space_group_name_H-M   'P 1'
#
loop_
_entity.id
_entity.type
_entity.pdbx_description
1 polymer ?
#
loop_
_entity_poly.entity_id
_entity_poly.type
_entity_poly.pdbx_seq_one_letter_code
_entity_poly.pdbx_strand_id
1 'polypeptide(L)'
;MGLFSFSADSAKETAAWLESLNEVIRSALSYSEVALRLWLSPCNKVCADCGAANPEWASVNLLVVICEACAGAHRSMGTLPWSPFS
;
A
#
# COMPACT_ATOMS: atom_id res chain seq x y z
N MET A 1 12.32 1.13 -9.43
CA MET A 1 12.69 0.23 -8.31
C MET A 1 14.20 0.31 -8.17
N GLY A 2 14.72 1.00 -7.15
CA GLY A 2 16.17 1.10 -6.94
C GLY A 2 16.68 -0.18 -6.28
N LEU A 3 17.74 -0.78 -6.82
CA LEU A 3 18.44 -1.89 -6.17
C LEU A 3 19.61 -1.32 -5.38
N PHE A 4 19.64 -1.60 -4.08
CA PHE A 4 20.76 -1.26 -3.21
C PHE A 4 21.44 -2.55 -2.75
N SER A 5 22.76 -2.52 -2.69
CA SER A 5 23.60 -3.62 -2.20
C SER A 5 24.38 -3.16 -0.98
N PHE A 6 24.49 -4.03 0.02
CA PHE A 6 25.21 -3.79 1.25
C PHE A 6 26.25 -4.90 1.44
N SER A 7 27.41 -4.55 1.97
CA SER A 7 28.47 -5.49 2.34
C SER A 7 28.71 -5.39 3.84
N ALA A 8 29.12 -6.50 4.46
CA ALA A 8 29.50 -6.57 5.86
C ALA A 8 30.88 -7.20 6.00
N ASP A 9 31.59 -6.90 7.09
CA ASP A 9 33.00 -7.29 7.27
C ASP A 9 33.14 -8.76 7.69
N SER A 10 32.04 -9.41 8.08
CA SER A 10 32.02 -10.84 8.40
C SER A 10 30.67 -11.50 8.13
N ALA A 11 30.68 -12.83 7.91
CA ALA A 11 29.46 -13.62 7.74
C ALA A 11 28.53 -13.54 8.96
N LYS A 12 29.09 -13.42 10.17
CA LYS A 12 28.32 -13.24 11.42
C LYS A 12 27.57 -11.91 11.42
N GLU A 13 28.24 -10.85 10.97
CA GLU A 13 27.63 -9.53 10.86
C GLU A 13 26.55 -9.51 9.78
N THR A 14 26.78 -10.13 8.62
CA THR A 14 25.77 -10.30 7.57
C THR A 14 24.50 -10.97 8.10
N ALA A 15 24.66 -12.05 8.87
CA ALA A 15 23.51 -12.78 9.43
C ALA A 15 22.71 -11.90 10.41
N ALA A 16 23.39 -11.16 11.30
CA ALA A 16 22.75 -10.25 12.25
C ALA A 16 21.98 -9.11 11.56
N TRP A 17 22.57 -8.53 10.49
CA TRP A 17 21.92 -7.51 9.69
C TRP A 17 20.69 -8.05 8.95
N LEU A 18 20.79 -9.23 8.34
CA LEU A 18 19.66 -9.86 7.64
C LEU A 18 18.50 -10.15 8.58
N GLU A 19 18.77 -10.62 9.80
CA GLU A 19 17.73 -10.87 10.80
C GLU A 19 17.03 -9.57 11.21
N SER A 20 17.81 -8.54 11.53
CA SER A 20 17.28 -7.22 11.91
C SER A 20 16.47 -6.57 10.78
N LEU A 21 16.96 -6.63 9.54
CA LEU A 21 16.25 -6.10 8.37
C LEU A 21 14.92 -6.83 8.16
N ASN A 22 14.92 -8.16 8.26
CA ASN A 22 13.69 -8.94 8.14
C ASN A 22 12.68 -8.62 9.24
N GLU A 23 13.14 -8.42 10.48
CA GLU A 23 12.26 -8.03 11.59
C GLU A 23 11.63 -6.66 11.34
N VAL A 24 12.42 -5.66 10.94
CA VAL A 24 11.91 -4.31 10.65
C VAL A 24 10.93 -4.33 9.48
N ILE A 25 11.24 -5.06 8.40
CA ILE A 25 10.34 -5.22 7.26
C ILE A 25 9.03 -5.87 7.71
N ARG A 26 9.08 -6.96 8.47
CA ARG A 26 7.87 -7.63 9.00
C ARG A 26 7.05 -6.71 9.89
N SER A 27 7.70 -5.94 10.76
CA SER A 27 7.02 -4.98 11.63
C SER A 27 6.37 -3.85 10.82
N ALA A 28 7.08 -3.29 9.84
CA ALA A 28 6.57 -2.22 8.99
C ALA A 28 5.45 -2.67 8.05
N LEU A 29 5.51 -3.93 7.59
CA LEU A 29 4.48 -4.57 6.76
C LEU A 29 3.38 -5.23 7.59
N SER A 30 3.48 -5.24 8.92
CA SER A 30 2.41 -5.76 9.77
C SER A 30 1.15 -4.93 9.52
N TYR A 31 0.00 -5.59 9.48
CA TYR A 31 -1.27 -4.94 9.23
C TYR A 31 -1.48 -3.84 10.28
N SER A 32 -1.49 -2.57 9.85
CA SER A 32 -1.78 -1.47 10.76
C SER A 32 -3.16 -1.65 11.36
N GLU A 33 -3.33 -1.30 12.64
CA GLU A 33 -4.64 -1.35 13.31
C GLU A 33 -5.70 -0.58 12.50
N VAL A 34 -5.29 0.52 11.88
CA VAL A 34 -6.14 1.33 10.99
C VAL A 34 -6.56 0.54 9.74
N ALA A 35 -5.65 -0.17 9.07
CA ALA A 35 -6.00 -1.02 7.93
C ALA A 35 -6.96 -2.14 8.34
N LEU A 36 -6.73 -2.79 9.48
CA LEU A 36 -7.64 -3.80 10.03
C LEU A 36 -9.04 -3.24 10.28
N ARG A 37 -9.13 -2.06 10.92
CA ARG A 37 -10.42 -1.39 11.18
C ARG A 37 -11.16 -1.06 9.88
N LEU A 38 -10.43 -0.62 8.85
CA LEU A 38 -11.00 -0.33 7.55
C LEU A 38 -11.60 -1.56 6.87
N TRP A 39 -10.89 -2.68 6.85
CA TRP A 39 -11.34 -3.91 6.19
C TRP A 39 -12.43 -4.66 6.95
N LEU A 40 -12.40 -4.59 8.29
CA LEU A 40 -13.41 -5.20 9.14
C LEU A 40 -14.72 -4.41 9.16
N SER A 41 -14.71 -3.13 8.77
CA SER A 41 -15.91 -2.31 8.73
C SER A 41 -16.99 -2.91 7.80
N PRO A 42 -18.23 -3.13 8.28
CA PRO A 42 -19.34 -3.58 7.45
C PRO A 42 -19.71 -2.57 6.35
N CYS A 43 -19.38 -1.29 6.53
CA CYS A 43 -19.64 -0.25 5.54
C CYS A 43 -18.64 -0.28 4.37
N ASN A 44 -17.49 -0.95 4.54
CA ASN A 44 -16.41 -1.00 3.54
C ASN A 44 -16.39 -2.34 2.81
N LYS A 45 -17.53 -2.75 2.24
CA LYS A 45 -17.67 -4.00 1.46
C LYS A 45 -17.78 -3.79 -0.03
N VAL A 46 -17.99 -2.55 -0.46
CA VAL A 46 -18.11 -2.15 -1.85
C VAL A 46 -17.22 -0.95 -2.14
N CYS A 47 -16.79 -0.82 -3.39
CA CYS A 47 -16.03 0.33 -3.86
C CYS A 47 -16.81 1.62 -3.62
N ALA A 48 -16.18 2.61 -2.98
CA ALA A 48 -16.81 3.90 -2.70
C ALA A 48 -17.18 4.68 -3.97
N ASP A 49 -16.47 4.47 -5.08
CA ASP A 49 -16.68 5.22 -6.32
C ASP A 49 -17.74 4.58 -7.24
N CYS A 50 -17.73 3.25 -7.36
CA CYS A 50 -18.53 2.54 -8.37
C CYS A 50 -19.44 1.44 -7.79
N GLY A 51 -19.37 1.16 -6.48
CA GLY A 51 -20.18 0.14 -5.82
C GLY A 51 -19.80 -1.32 -6.13
N ALA A 52 -18.72 -1.56 -6.87
CA ALA A 52 -18.23 -2.91 -7.15
C ALA A 52 -17.88 -3.67 -5.86
N ALA A 53 -18.23 -4.95 -5.79
CA ALA A 53 -17.90 -5.81 -4.65
C ALA A 53 -16.38 -6.09 -4.56
N ASN A 54 -15.94 -6.56 -3.39
CA ASN A 54 -14.55 -6.96 -3.11
C ASN A 54 -13.50 -5.92 -3.53
N PRO A 55 -13.55 -4.69 -2.99
CA PRO A 55 -12.49 -3.73 -3.20
C PRO A 55 -11.16 -4.26 -2.63
N GLU A 56 -10.05 -3.96 -3.31
CA GLU A 56 -8.71 -4.45 -2.92
C GLU A 56 -7.78 -3.32 -2.41
N TRP A 57 -8.19 -2.07 -2.63
CA TRP A 57 -7.41 -0.90 -2.27
C TRP A 57 -8.18 -0.07 -1.24
N ALA A 58 -7.45 0.69 -0.42
CA ALA A 58 -8.04 1.57 0.60
C ALA A 58 -7.34 2.93 0.61
N SER A 59 -8.13 3.99 0.75
CA SER A 59 -7.63 5.32 1.12
C SER A 59 -7.77 5.47 2.63
N VAL A 60 -6.66 5.34 3.34
CA VAL A 60 -6.64 5.41 4.81
C VAL A 60 -7.07 6.80 5.30
N ASN A 61 -6.70 7.86 4.59
CA ASN A 61 -7.03 9.24 4.98
C ASN A 61 -8.53 9.54 4.85
N LEU A 62 -9.18 8.95 3.84
CA LEU A 62 -10.62 9.13 3.59
C LEU A 62 -11.47 8.04 4.23
N LEU A 63 -10.83 7.04 4.83
CA LEU A 63 -11.45 5.88 5.46
C LEU A 63 -12.38 5.05 4.54
N VAL A 64 -12.08 5.05 3.23
CA VAL A 64 -12.86 4.32 2.21
C VAL A 64 -12.04 3.23 1.51
N VAL A 65 -12.75 2.28 0.92
CA VAL A 65 -12.19 1.20 0.08
C VAL A 65 -12.60 1.41 -1.39
N ILE A 66 -11.72 1.06 -2.32
CA ILE A 66 -11.92 1.23 -3.76
C ILE A 66 -11.43 -0.01 -4.52
N CYS A 67 -12.07 -0.31 -5.67
CA CYS A 67 -11.62 -1.39 -6.54
C CYS A 67 -10.36 -1.00 -7.32
N GLU A 68 -9.65 -2.00 -7.86
CA GLU A 68 -8.42 -1.78 -8.63
C GLU A 68 -8.62 -0.80 -9.81
N ALA A 69 -9.75 -0.86 -10.51
CA ALA A 69 -10.05 0.01 -11.64
C ALA A 69 -10.14 1.49 -11.24
N CYS A 70 -10.89 1.79 -10.17
CA CYS A 70 -10.99 3.14 -9.63
C CYS A 70 -9.65 3.62 -9.07
N ALA A 71 -8.92 2.74 -8.36
CA ALA A 71 -7.57 3.05 -7.90
C ALA A 71 -6.62 3.38 -9.08
N GLY A 72 -6.74 2.65 -10.19
CA GLY A 72 -6.03 2.92 -11.44
C GLY A 72 -6.33 4.31 -12.00
N ALA A 73 -7.61 4.66 -12.11
CA ALA A 73 -8.03 5.98 -12.55
C ALA A 73 -7.47 7.10 -11.67
N HIS A 74 -7.54 6.95 -10.34
CA HIS A 74 -6.96 7.90 -9.38
C HIS A 74 -5.45 8.07 -9.54
N ARG A 75 -4.71 6.99 -9.80
CA ARG A 75 -3.27 7.06 -10.11
C ARG A 75 -2.99 7.82 -11.41
N SER A 76 -3.82 7.64 -12.43
CA SER A 76 -3.66 8.30 -13.73
C SER A 76 -4.00 9.80 -13.69
N MET A 77 -4.94 10.21 -12.81
CA MET A 77 -5.37 11.60 -12.69
C MET A 77 -4.29 12.54 -12.13
N GLY A 78 -3.38 12.05 -11.28
CA GLY A 78 -2.28 12.85 -10.69
C GLY A 78 -1.13 13.16 -11.65
N THR A 79 -1.10 12.56 -12.84
CA THR A 79 -0.01 12.66 -13.83
C THR A 79 -0.39 13.39 -15.12
N LEU A 80 -1.60 13.95 -15.22
CA LEU A 80 -1.99 14.72 -16.40
C LEU A 80 -1.63 16.20 -16.20
N PRO A 81 -0.71 16.77 -17.00
CA PRO A 81 -0.67 18.22 -17.15
C PRO A 81 -1.90 18.58 -17.99
N TRP A 82 -2.98 19.02 -17.33
CA TRP A 82 -4.13 19.69 -17.95
C TRP A 82 -4.84 18.91 -19.09
N SER A 83 -5.99 18.31 -18.80
CA SER A 83 -6.98 17.99 -19.85
C SER A 83 -7.96 19.17 -19.96
N PRO A 84 -8.21 19.76 -21.14
CA PRO A 84 -8.93 21.01 -21.21
C PRO A 84 -10.37 20.83 -21.71
N PHE A 85 -11.19 21.88 -21.49
CA PHE A 85 -12.09 22.36 -22.53
C PHE A 85 -11.34 22.31 -23.87
N SER A 86 -11.76 21.37 -24.71
CA SER A 86 -11.01 20.75 -25.80
C SER A 86 -10.57 21.67 -26.92
#